data_AF-A0AAW6FNG2-F1
#
_entry.id   AF-A0AAW6FNG2-F1
#
_cell.length_a   1.000
_cell.length_b   1.000
_cell.length_c   1.000
_cell.angle_alpha   90.00
_cell.angle_beta   90.00
_cell.angle_gamma   90.00
#
_symmetry.space_group_name_H-M   'P 1'
#
loop_
_entity.id
_entity.type
_entity.pdbx_description
1 polymer ?
#
loop_
_entity_poly.entity_id
_entity_poly.type
_entity_poly.pdbx_seq_one_letter_code
_entity_poly.pdbx_strand_id
1 'polypeptide(L)' 'MKKEDLQKIKQWLPRGYGRRIYNETGISFMTIYATMNGKTHNQKVIDAAIAIAKEEKEKTEKAKNEIAAL' A
#
# COMPACT_ATOMS: atom_id res chain seq x y z
N MET A 1 -10.18 -10.01 5.54
CA MET A 1 -9.81 -9.54 4.18
C MET A 1 -9.29 -10.73 3.39
N LYS A 2 -9.68 -10.95 2.13
CA LYS A 2 -9.20 -12.10 1.35
C LYS A 2 -7.81 -11.83 0.78
N LYS A 3 -7.07 -12.89 0.45
CA LYS A 3 -5.73 -12.78 -0.17
C LYS A 3 -5.77 -12.00 -1.49
N GLU A 4 -6.88 -12.13 -2.24
CA GLU A 4 -7.12 -11.40 -3.49
C GLU A 4 -7.20 -9.89 -3.29
N ASP A 5 -7.85 -9.43 -2.21
CA ASP A 5 -7.96 -8.00 -1.91
C ASP A 5 -6.58 -7.40 -1.56
N LEU A 6 -5.75 -8.14 -0.83
CA LEU A 6 -4.38 -7.74 -0.52
C LEU A 6 -3.50 -7.67 -1.77
N GLN A 7 -3.74 -8.52 -2.77
CA GLN A 7 -3.04 -8.43 -4.06
C GLN A 7 -3.44 -7.16 -4.83
N LYS A 8 -4.73 -6.80 -4.83
CA LYS A 8 -5.20 -5.55 -5.45
C LYS A 8 -4.54 -4.33 -4.81
N ILE A 9 -4.41 -4.29 -3.48
CA ILE A 9 -3.71 -3.21 -2.78
C ILE A 9 -2.24 -3.16 -3.19
N LYS A 10 -1.57 -4.33 -3.21
CA LYS A 10 -0.14 -4.43 -3.56
C LYS A 10 0.19 -3.88 -4.94
N GLN A 11 -0.72 -3.96 -5.91
CA GLN A 11 -0.50 -3.43 -7.25
C GLN A 11 -0.26 -1.90 -7.25
N TRP A 12 -0.86 -1.19 -6.29
CA TRP A 12 -0.77 0.27 -6.16
C TRP A 12 0.27 0.71 -5.12
N LEU A 13 0.91 -0.22 -4.42
CA LEU A 13 1.91 0.12 -3.43
C LEU A 13 3.25 0.48 -4.10
N PRO A 14 3.94 1.54 -3.62
CA PRO A 14 5.22 1.94 -4.17
C PRO A 14 6.31 0.92 -3.79
N ARG A 15 7.40 0.93 -4.56
CA ARG A 15 8.61 0.21 -4.14
C ARG A 15 9.05 0.71 -2.76
N GLY A 16 9.34 -0.22 -1.85
CA GLY A 16 9.70 0.12 -0.47
C GLY A 16 8.54 0.48 0.44
N TYR A 17 7.28 0.18 0.08
CA TYR A 17 6.10 0.42 0.92
C TYR A 17 6.26 -0.08 2.37
N GLY A 18 7.02 -1.16 2.60
CA GLY A 18 7.27 -1.69 3.94
C GLY A 18 7.91 -0.65 4.87
N ARG A 19 8.83 0.18 4.35
CA ARG A 19 9.47 1.25 5.15
C ARG A 19 8.47 2.35 5.46
N ARG A 20 7.59 2.66 4.52
CA ARG A 20 6.57 3.69 4.69
C ARG A 20 5.53 3.29 5.74
N ILE A 21 5.03 2.05 5.66
CA ILE A 21 4.12 1.48 6.66
C ILE A 21 4.81 1.40 8.04
N TYR A 22 6.09 1.02 8.09
CA TYR A 22 6.87 1.01 9.34
C TYR A 22 6.92 2.40 9.97
N ASN A 23 7.23 3.43 9.19
CA ASN A 23 7.30 4.80 9.67
C ASN A 23 5.92 5.32 10.15
N GLU A 24 4.84 4.91 9.49
CA GLU A 24 3.47 5.34 9.85
C GLU A 24 2.88 4.59 11.04
N THR A 25 3.24 3.31 11.23
CA THR A 25 2.55 2.43 12.19
C THR A 25 3.44 1.94 13.34
N GLY A 26 4.76 2.04 13.20
CA GLY A 26 5.75 1.43 14.11
C GLY A 26 5.78 -0.10 14.08
N ILE A 27 5.01 -0.75 13.20
CA ILE A 27 4.91 -2.21 13.14
C ILE A 27 6.14 -2.79 12.44
N SER A 28 6.70 -3.87 13.00
CA SER A 28 7.89 -4.51 12.43
C SER A 28 7.72 -4.92 10.97
N PHE A 29 8.80 -4.88 10.19
CA PHE A 29 8.82 -5.35 8.80
C PHE A 29 8.28 -6.78 8.67
N MET A 30 8.66 -7.68 9.59
CA MET A 30 8.20 -9.07 9.59
C MET A 30 6.67 -9.14 9.63
N THR A 31 6.04 -8.41 10.56
CA THR A 31 4.58 -8.35 10.69
C THR A 31 3.91 -7.65 9.51
N ILE A 32 4.54 -6.61 8.96
CA ILE A 32 4.05 -5.93 7.75
C ILE A 32 3.99 -6.93 6.59
N TYR A 33 5.09 -7.62 6.29
CA TYR A 33 5.13 -8.56 5.16
C TYR A 33 4.27 -9.80 5.41
N ALA A 34 4.19 -10.31 6.64
CA ALA A 34 3.28 -11.39 6.99
C ALA A 34 1.82 -11.00 6.72
N THR A 35 1.44 -9.79 7.13
CA THR A 35 0.08 -9.26 6.92
C THR A 35 -0.21 -9.03 5.44
N MET A 36 0.70 -8.38 4.71
CA MET A 36 0.54 -8.12 3.27
C MET A 36 0.54 -9.40 2.43
N ASN A 37 1.11 -10.49 2.94
CA ASN A 37 1.05 -11.82 2.32
C ASN A 37 -0.18 -12.66 2.75
N GLY A 38 -1.04 -12.12 3.61
CA GLY A 38 -2.22 -12.80 4.14
C GLY A 38 -1.90 -13.92 5.15
N LYS A 39 -0.67 -13.95 5.70
CA LYS A 39 -0.27 -14.93 6.72
C LYS A 39 -0.75 -14.55 8.11
N THR A 40 -0.90 -13.26 8.38
CA THR A 40 -1.39 -12.71 9.64
C THR A 40 -2.39 -11.60 9.37
N HIS A 41 -3.22 -11.27 10.36
CA HIS A 41 -4.12 -10.13 10.28
C HIS A 41 -3.62 -9.01 11.20
N ASN A 42 -3.37 -7.83 10.63
CA ASN A 42 -3.05 -6.62 11.39
C ASN A 42 -3.74 -5.42 10.71
N GLN A 43 -4.78 -4.90 11.37
CA GLN A 43 -5.62 -3.86 10.79
C GLN A 43 -4.85 -2.57 10.52
N LYS A 44 -3.96 -2.14 11.43
CA LYS A 44 -3.14 -0.93 11.24
C LYS A 44 -2.26 -1.00 10.00
N VAL A 45 -1.67 -2.17 9.73
CA VAL A 45 -0.88 -2.39 8.50
C VAL A 45 -1.75 -2.31 7.26
N ILE A 46 -2.95 -2.90 7.31
CA ILE A 46 -3.90 -2.89 6.19
C ILE A 46 -4.36 -1.46 5.91
N ASP A 47 -4.73 -0.70 6.93
CA ASP A 47 -5.20 0.68 6.80
C ASP A 47 -4.11 1.58 6.22
N ALA A 48 -2.88 1.48 6.73
CA ALA A 48 -1.73 2.21 6.18
C ALA A 48 -1.44 1.83 4.72
N ALA A 49 -1.48 0.53 4.39
CA ALA A 49 -1.31 0.08 3.02
C ALA A 49 -2.40 0.63 2.07
N ILE A 50 -3.65 0.71 2.52
CA ILE A 50 -4.75 1.29 1.74
C ILE A 50 -4.54 2.79 1.54
N ALA A 51 -4.15 3.52 2.59
CA ALA A 51 -3.87 4.95 2.51
C ALA A 51 -2.77 5.25 1.47
N ILE A 52 -1.64 4.54 1.57
CA ILE A 52 -0.53 4.67 0.63
C ILE A 52 -0.96 4.32 -0.80
N ALA A 53 -1.70 3.23 -0.99
CA ALA A 53 -2.19 2.82 -2.31
C ALA A 53 -3.12 3.86 -2.95
N LYS A 54 -3.98 4.52 -2.16
CA LYS A 54 -4.86 5.60 -2.65
C LYS A 54 -4.04 6.80 -3.11
N GLU A 55 -3.09 7.24 -2.30
CA GLU A 55 -2.23 8.37 -2.66
C GLU A 55 -1.45 8.13 -3.95
N GLU A 56 -0.85 6.94 -4.12
CA GLU A 56 -0.10 6.62 -5.33
C GLU A 56 -1.01 6.52 -6.56
N LYS A 57 -2.23 6.01 -6.40
CA LYS A 57 -3.24 6.02 -7.46
C LYS A 57 -3.57 7.46 -7.88
N GLU A 58 -3.86 8.34 -6.91
CA GLU A 58 -4.18 9.75 -7.18
C GLU A 58 -3.03 10.49 -7.86
N LYS A 59 -1.78 10.26 -7.44
CA LYS A 59 -0.59 10.83 -8.11
C LYS A 59 -0.48 10.35 -9.55
N THR A 60 -0.72 9.06 -9.80
CA THR A 60 -0.65 8.47 -11.14
C THR A 60 -1.72 9.07 -12.05
N GLU A 61 -2.95 9.26 -11.56
CA GLU A 61 -4.02 9.87 -12.36
C GLU A 61 -3.75 11.34 -12.66
N LYS A 62 -3.23 12.10 -11.68
CA LYS A 62 -2.80 13.49 -11.91
C LYS A 62 -1.69 13.58 -12.96
N ALA A 63 -0.65 12.76 -12.83
CA ALA A 63 0.44 12.73 -13.81
C ALA A 63 -0.05 12.37 -15.22
N LYS A 64 -0.99 11.43 -15.35
CA LYS A 64 -1.60 11.09 -16.65
C LYS A 64 -2.37 12.26 -17.25
N ASN A 65 -3.14 12.98 -16.44
CA ASN A 65 -3.89 14.16 -16.90
C ASN A 65 -2.96 15.30 -17.33
N GLU A 66 -1.87 15.52 -16.59
CA GLU A 66 -0.84 16.50 -16.94
C GLU A 66 -0.13 16.13 -18.24
N ILE A 67 0.23 14.86 -18.43
CA ILE A 67 0.83 14.37 -19.69
C ILE A 67 -0.14 14.48 -20.87
N ALA A 68 -1.43 14.21 -20.66
CA ALA A 68 -2.44 14.32 -21.71
C ALA A 68 -2.75 15.78 -22.10
N ALA A 69 -2.38 16.75 -21.27
CA ALA A 69 -2.54 18.18 -21.50
C ALA A 69 -1.29 18.85 -22.10
N LEU A 70 -0.18 18.11 -22.25
CA LEU A 70 1.02 18.52 -22.99
C LEU A 70 0.88 18.23 -24.49
#